data_AF-A0A661BKQ8-F1
#
_entry.id   AF-A0A661BKQ8-F1
#
_cell.length_a   1.000
_cell.length_b   1.000
_cell.length_c   1.000
_cell.angle_alpha   90.00
_cell.angle_beta   90.00
_cell.angle_gamma   90.00
#
_symmetry.space_group_name_H-M   'P 1'
#
loop_
_entity.id
_entity.type
_entity.pdbx_description
1 polymer ?
#
loop_
_entity_poly.entity_id
_entity_poly.type
_entity_poly.pdbx_seq_one_letter_code
_entity_poly.pdbx_strand_id
1 'polypeptide(L)'
;MVNERLIFAGNHPLNREASYAAGELSRARLLDAAATCFAEQGYEGTSVRNITGRATCNVSAIKYYFGGKKELYVAVFNHRFQEITSRRVQALRALLDVDELGLEQVLETFAQVFLEPLTDQPRGQQTMKLFLRDMVESHLPEGMLLEMMIRPTLAALMDALAKAC
;
A
#
# COMPACT_ATOMS: atom_id res chain seq x y z
N MET A 1 0.97 -46.83 37.59
CA MET A 1 -0.01 -46.89 36.48
C MET A 1 -0.47 -45.46 36.19
N VAL A 2 -0.16 -44.99 34.98
CA VAL A 2 -0.75 -43.93 34.13
C VAL A 2 -1.59 -42.83 34.84
N ASN A 3 -1.09 -41.59 34.96
CA ASN A 3 -1.36 -40.39 34.12
C ASN A 3 -2.86 -40.11 33.92
N GLU A 4 -3.37 -38.91 34.24
CA GLU A 4 -3.59 -37.87 33.23
C GLU A 4 -3.71 -36.47 33.85
N ARG A 5 -2.68 -35.64 33.62
CA ARG A 5 -2.83 -34.19 33.48
C ARG A 5 -3.52 -33.91 32.15
N LEU A 6 -4.55 -33.06 32.10
CA LEU A 6 -4.90 -32.15 30.97
C LEU A 6 -6.30 -31.53 31.15
N ILE A 7 -6.47 -30.53 32.02
CA ILE A 7 -7.57 -29.53 31.87
C ILE A 7 -7.09 -28.17 32.39
N PHE A 8 -6.08 -27.56 31.78
CA PHE A 8 -5.84 -26.11 31.90
C PHE A 8 -5.10 -25.62 30.65
N ALA A 9 -5.86 -25.15 29.68
CA ALA A 9 -5.35 -24.27 28.62
C ALA A 9 -6.46 -23.28 28.24
N GLY A 10 -6.91 -22.50 29.24
CA GLY A 10 -7.58 -21.23 28.97
C GLY A 10 -6.58 -20.28 28.30
N ASN A 11 -7.02 -19.64 27.23
CA ASN A 11 -6.28 -18.72 26.34
C ASN A 11 -5.15 -17.94 27.05
N HIS A 12 -3.91 -18.41 26.89
CA HIS A 12 -2.70 -17.74 27.36
C HIS A 12 -2.44 -16.50 26.47
N PRO A 13 -2.01 -15.34 27.01
CA PRO A 13 -1.83 -14.09 26.24
C PRO A 13 -0.97 -14.24 24.97
N LEU A 14 0.06 -15.09 25.01
CA LEU A 14 0.93 -15.43 23.87
C LEU A 14 0.19 -16.05 22.66
N ASN A 15 -0.91 -16.77 22.89
CA ASN A 15 -1.70 -17.40 21.82
C ASN A 15 -2.51 -16.36 21.03
N ARG A 16 -2.91 -15.28 21.70
CA ARG A 16 -3.64 -14.18 21.07
C ARG A 16 -2.71 -13.39 20.16
N GLU A 17 -1.52 -13.02 20.64
CA GLU A 17 -0.51 -12.29 19.86
C GLU A 17 -0.07 -13.06 18.62
N ALA A 18 0.20 -14.36 18.75
CA ALA A 18 0.54 -15.22 17.61
C ALA A 18 -0.61 -15.34 16.59
N SER A 19 -1.87 -15.44 17.07
CA SER A 19 -3.05 -15.48 16.20
C SER A 19 -3.30 -14.15 15.48
N TYR A 20 -3.10 -13.01 16.15
CA TYR A 20 -3.16 -11.69 15.53
C TYR A 20 -2.06 -11.49 14.49
N ALA A 21 -0.82 -11.87 14.81
CA ALA A 21 0.31 -11.79 13.87
C ALA A 21 0.07 -12.65 12.62
N ALA A 22 -0.45 -13.87 12.78
CA ALA A 22 -0.83 -14.72 11.65
C ALA A 22 -1.98 -14.13 10.80
N GLY A 23 -2.91 -13.41 11.45
CA GLY A 23 -3.97 -12.66 10.78
C GLY A 23 -3.42 -11.50 9.94
N GLU A 24 -2.54 -10.68 10.49
CA GLU A 24 -1.88 -9.58 9.79
C GLU A 24 -1.02 -10.07 8.61
N LEU A 25 -0.28 -11.16 8.79
CA LEU A 25 0.47 -11.79 7.70
C LEU A 25 -0.45 -12.27 6.57
N SER A 26 -1.66 -12.75 6.89
CA SER A 26 -2.64 -13.17 5.88
C SER A 26 -3.25 -11.96 5.16
N ARG A 27 -3.53 -10.87 5.88
CA ARG A 27 -4.00 -9.60 5.31
C ARG A 27 -2.97 -9.02 4.34
N ALA A 28 -1.70 -8.98 4.72
CA ALA A 28 -0.61 -8.49 3.87
C ALA A 28 -0.45 -9.34 2.59
N ARG A 29 -0.44 -10.68 2.70
CA ARG A 29 -0.39 -11.58 1.53
C ARG A 29 -1.55 -11.36 0.56
N LEU A 30 -2.75 -11.10 1.09
CA LEU A 30 -3.92 -10.80 0.25
C LEU A 30 -3.77 -9.47 -0.49
N LEU A 31 -3.25 -8.42 0.16
CA LEU A 31 -3.00 -7.13 -0.51
C LEU A 31 -1.98 -7.27 -1.65
N ASP A 32 -0.86 -7.96 -1.43
CA ASP A 32 0.16 -8.14 -2.46
C ASP A 32 -0.32 -9.02 -3.64
N ALA A 33 -1.03 -10.11 -3.32
CA ALA A 33 -1.63 -10.96 -4.34
C ALA A 33 -2.67 -10.21 -5.17
N ALA A 34 -3.53 -9.42 -4.51
CA ALA A 34 -4.54 -8.61 -5.16
C ALA A 34 -3.92 -7.53 -6.05
N ALA A 35 -2.92 -6.79 -5.56
CA ALA A 35 -2.21 -5.79 -6.35
C ALA A 35 -1.64 -6.40 -7.64
N THR A 36 -1.05 -7.59 -7.53
CA THR A 36 -0.48 -8.26 -8.69
C THR A 36 -1.55 -8.77 -9.67
N CYS A 37 -2.61 -9.40 -9.17
CA CYS A 37 -3.71 -9.86 -10.02
C CYS A 37 -4.41 -8.69 -10.73
N PHE A 38 -4.73 -7.61 -10.02
CA PHE A 38 -5.37 -6.43 -10.60
C PHE A 38 -4.46 -5.74 -11.62
N ALA A 39 -3.14 -5.69 -11.40
CA ALA A 39 -2.19 -5.12 -12.36
C ALA A 39 -2.11 -5.97 -13.64
N GLU A 40 -2.15 -7.29 -13.51
CA GLU A 40 -2.09 -8.23 -14.63
C GLU A 40 -3.41 -8.24 -15.42
N GLN A 41 -4.54 -8.43 -14.74
CA GLN A 41 -5.83 -8.81 -15.33
C GLN A 41 -6.91 -7.71 -15.29
N GLY A 42 -6.64 -6.56 -14.66
CA GLY A 42 -7.65 -5.53 -14.41
C GLY A 42 -8.61 -5.91 -13.28
N TYR A 43 -9.53 -4.99 -12.93
CA TYR A 43 -10.54 -5.29 -11.92
C TYR A 43 -11.45 -6.41 -12.40
N GLU A 44 -12.10 -6.25 -13.55
CA GLU A 44 -13.10 -7.20 -14.07
C GLU A 44 -12.53 -8.61 -14.30
N GLY A 45 -11.34 -8.71 -14.89
CA GLY A 45 -10.68 -9.99 -15.16
C GLY A 45 -10.21 -10.75 -13.91
N THR A 46 -10.14 -10.09 -12.75
CA THR A 46 -9.64 -10.71 -11.52
C THR A 46 -10.76 -11.35 -10.70
N SER A 47 -10.67 -12.66 -10.44
CA SER A 47 -11.59 -13.35 -9.53
C SER A 47 -11.06 -13.36 -8.09
N VAL A 48 -11.97 -13.41 -7.09
CA VAL A 48 -11.62 -13.61 -5.67
C VAL A 48 -10.80 -14.89 -5.48
N ARG A 49 -11.12 -15.97 -6.22
CA ARG A 49 -10.38 -17.23 -6.16
C ARG A 49 -8.96 -17.10 -6.70
N ASN A 50 -8.75 -16.30 -7.75
CA ASN A 50 -7.41 -16.05 -8.29
C ASN A 50 -6.52 -15.40 -7.20
N ILE A 51 -7.07 -14.38 -6.53
CA ILE A 51 -6.36 -13.66 -5.45
C ILE A 51 -6.06 -14.60 -4.28
N THR A 52 -7.06 -15.32 -3.76
CA THR A 52 -6.86 -16.17 -2.59
C THR A 52 -5.98 -17.38 -2.88
N GLY A 53 -6.03 -17.91 -4.10
CA GLY A 53 -5.12 -18.95 -4.58
C GLY A 53 -3.67 -18.47 -4.57
N ARG A 54 -3.40 -17.27 -5.11
CA ARG A 54 -2.05 -16.67 -5.09
C ARG A 54 -1.57 -16.31 -3.69
N ALA A 55 -2.48 -15.88 -2.81
CA ALA A 55 -2.16 -15.54 -1.42
C ALA A 55 -2.03 -16.77 -0.50
N THR A 56 -2.36 -17.98 -0.97
CA THR A 56 -2.49 -19.20 -0.16
C THR A 56 -3.37 -18.95 1.07
N CYS A 57 -4.58 -18.46 0.82
CA CYS A 57 -5.58 -18.11 1.83
C CYS A 57 -6.97 -18.66 1.46
N ASN A 58 -7.88 -18.77 2.43
CA ASN A 58 -9.28 -19.11 2.16
C ASN A 58 -10.01 -17.92 1.50
N VAL A 59 -10.90 -18.19 0.53
CA VAL A 59 -11.84 -17.24 -0.10
C VAL A 59 -12.55 -16.34 0.92
N SER A 60 -12.98 -16.91 2.06
CA SER A 60 -13.66 -16.15 3.13
C SER A 60 -12.80 -15.04 3.75
N ALA A 61 -11.46 -15.12 3.64
CA ALA A 61 -10.55 -14.13 4.19
C ALA A 61 -10.71 -12.76 3.52
N ILE A 62 -11.04 -12.69 2.23
CA ILE A 62 -11.27 -11.39 1.57
C ILE A 62 -12.48 -10.68 2.18
N LYS A 63 -13.60 -11.41 2.36
CA LYS A 63 -14.80 -10.85 2.99
C LYS A 63 -14.53 -10.44 4.44
N TYR A 64 -13.76 -11.24 5.17
CA TYR A 64 -13.42 -10.96 6.57
C TYR A 64 -12.53 -9.72 6.74
N TYR A 65 -11.44 -9.59 5.97
CA TYR A 65 -10.47 -8.51 6.15
C TYR A 65 -10.81 -7.22 5.41
N PHE A 66 -11.49 -7.32 4.27
CA PHE A 66 -11.69 -6.18 3.38
C PHE A 66 -13.18 -5.90 3.12
N GLY A 67 -14.06 -6.87 3.29
CA GLY A 67 -15.50 -6.72 3.01
C GLY A 67 -15.91 -7.19 1.61
N GLY A 68 -14.97 -7.32 0.67
CA GLY A 68 -15.25 -7.77 -0.69
C GLY A 68 -14.11 -7.47 -1.67
N LYS A 69 -14.33 -7.81 -2.95
CA LYS A 69 -13.36 -7.55 -4.03
C LYS A 69 -13.20 -6.05 -4.28
N LYS A 70 -14.29 -5.28 -4.25
CA LYS A 70 -14.27 -3.82 -4.47
C LYS A 70 -13.50 -3.13 -3.35
N GLU A 71 -13.78 -3.48 -2.11
CA GLU A 71 -13.13 -2.90 -0.94
C GLU A 71 -11.65 -3.33 -0.87
N LEU A 72 -11.33 -4.56 -1.27
CA LEU A 72 -9.93 -4.99 -1.43
C LEU A 72 -9.21 -4.20 -2.53
N TYR A 73 -9.87 -3.91 -3.65
CA TYR A 73 -9.31 -3.07 -4.70
C TYR A 73 -8.96 -1.68 -4.16
N VAL A 74 -9.89 -1.02 -3.48
CA VAL A 74 -9.65 0.27 -2.81
C VAL A 74 -8.53 0.16 -1.77
N ALA A 75 -8.49 -0.92 -0.99
CA ALA A 75 -7.46 -1.15 0.02
C ALA A 75 -6.05 -1.30 -0.59
N VAL A 76 -5.92 -1.91 -1.77
CA VAL A 76 -4.66 -1.99 -2.51
C VAL A 76 -4.15 -0.59 -2.87
N PHE A 77 -5.02 0.26 -3.42
CA PHE A 77 -4.63 1.64 -3.77
C PHE A 77 -4.34 2.49 -2.54
N ASN A 78 -5.16 2.37 -1.49
CA ASN A 78 -4.92 3.05 -0.22
C ASN A 78 -3.52 2.73 0.31
N HIS A 79 -3.16 1.45 0.37
CA HIS A 79 -1.86 0.99 0.83
C HIS A 79 -0.71 1.52 -0.06
N ARG A 80 -0.84 1.43 -1.39
CA ARG A 80 0.17 1.93 -2.32
C ARG A 80 0.35 3.45 -2.25
N PHE A 81 -0.75 4.21 -2.18
CA PHE A 81 -0.70 5.66 -2.08
C PHE A 81 -0.10 6.11 -0.75
N GLN A 82 -0.39 5.43 0.36
CA GLN A 82 0.25 5.72 1.64
C GLN A 82 1.76 5.54 1.58
N GLU A 83 2.25 4.41 1.03
CA GLU A 83 3.69 4.15 0.89
C GLU A 83 4.38 5.23 0.03
N ILE A 84 3.81 5.53 -1.14
CA ILE A 84 4.36 6.51 -2.07
C ILE A 84 4.36 7.91 -1.44
N THR A 85 3.24 8.33 -0.86
CA THR A 85 3.09 9.67 -0.29
C THR A 85 3.99 9.84 0.92
N SER A 86 4.09 8.84 1.79
CA SER A 86 4.99 8.88 2.93
C SER A 86 6.44 9.08 2.48
N ARG A 87 6.91 8.31 1.51
CA ARG A 87 8.28 8.45 0.97
C ARG A 87 8.51 9.85 0.37
N ARG A 88 7.58 10.33 -0.46
CA ARG A 88 7.70 11.64 -1.13
C ARG A 88 7.70 12.79 -0.15
N VAL A 89 6.73 12.81 0.76
CA VAL A 89 6.62 13.86 1.79
C VAL A 89 7.83 13.84 2.72
N GLN A 90 8.31 12.67 3.13
CA GLN A 90 9.51 12.56 3.97
C GLN A 90 10.73 13.15 3.27
N ALA A 91 10.98 12.79 2.01
CA ALA A 91 12.13 13.29 1.27
C ALA A 91 12.08 14.82 1.06
N LEU A 92 10.91 15.34 0.69
CA LEU A 92 10.73 16.78 0.48
C LEU A 92 10.86 17.56 1.79
N ARG A 93 10.32 17.04 2.89
CA ARG A 93 10.43 17.68 4.21
C ARG A 93 11.85 17.65 4.76
N ALA A 94 12.66 16.65 4.44
CA ALA A 94 14.07 16.62 4.84
C ALA A 94 14.88 17.79 4.27
N LEU A 95 14.46 18.39 3.15
CA LEU A 95 15.08 19.59 2.59
C LEU A 95 14.87 20.83 3.48
N LEU A 96 13.82 20.83 4.31
CA LEU A 96 13.55 21.92 5.24
C LEU A 96 14.59 22.03 6.36
N ASP A 97 15.46 21.02 6.51
CA ASP A 97 16.57 21.02 7.47
C ASP A 97 17.93 21.38 6.82
N VAL A 98 17.98 21.63 5.50
CA VAL A 98 19.20 22.01 4.76
C VAL A 98 19.47 23.51 4.83
N ASP A 99 20.59 23.96 5.38
CA ASP A 99 20.86 25.40 5.59
C ASP A 99 20.87 26.21 4.28
N GLU A 100 21.74 25.84 3.34
CA GLU A 100 21.87 26.49 2.03
C GLU A 100 21.12 25.69 0.95
N LEU A 101 19.79 25.60 1.09
CA LEU A 101 18.93 24.88 0.14
C LEU A 101 18.81 25.65 -1.18
N GLY A 102 19.22 25.03 -2.29
CA GLY A 102 19.06 25.56 -3.64
C GLY A 102 17.91 24.91 -4.41
N LEU A 103 17.38 25.62 -5.43
CA LEU A 103 16.31 25.11 -6.31
C LEU A 103 16.68 23.78 -6.98
N GLU A 104 17.94 23.63 -7.40
CA GLU A 104 18.44 22.41 -8.04
C GLU A 104 18.24 21.18 -7.15
N GLN A 105 18.59 21.28 -5.86
CA GLN A 105 18.43 20.18 -4.89
C GLN A 105 16.95 19.79 -4.68
N VAL A 106 16.05 20.78 -4.70
CA VAL A 106 14.59 20.54 -4.62
C VAL A 106 14.11 19.77 -5.85
N LEU A 107 14.51 20.21 -7.04
CA LEU A 107 14.11 19.57 -8.30
C LEU A 107 14.71 18.16 -8.46
N GLU A 108 15.96 17.96 -8.06
CA GLU A 108 16.61 16.65 -8.03
C GLU A 108 15.89 15.69 -7.10
N THR A 109 15.63 16.11 -5.85
CA THR A 109 14.91 15.30 -4.87
C THR A 109 13.52 14.95 -5.37
N PHE A 110 12.80 15.93 -5.93
CA PHE A 110 11.49 15.71 -6.53
C PHE A 110 11.55 14.67 -7.65
N ALA A 111 12.49 14.81 -8.60
CA ALA A 111 12.67 13.87 -9.69
C ALA A 111 12.97 12.45 -9.18
N GLN A 112 13.84 12.29 -8.18
CA GLN A 112 14.18 11.00 -7.59
C GLN A 112 12.98 10.31 -6.92
N VAL A 113 12.11 11.05 -6.22
CA VAL A 113 10.96 10.45 -5.51
C VAL A 113 9.70 10.32 -6.37
N PHE A 114 9.62 11.05 -7.49
CA PHE A 114 8.51 10.93 -8.44
C PHE A 114 8.78 10.02 -9.62
N LEU A 115 9.92 10.20 -10.30
CA LEU A 115 10.15 9.65 -11.62
C LEU A 115 10.90 8.31 -11.54
N GLU A 116 11.94 8.21 -10.71
CA GLU A 116 12.76 7.00 -10.60
C GLU A 116 11.95 5.73 -10.27
N PRO A 117 10.94 5.76 -9.36
CA PRO A 117 10.13 4.56 -9.11
C PRO A 117 9.33 4.11 -10.34
N LEU A 118 9.05 5.02 -11.29
CA LEU A 118 8.27 4.72 -12.49
C LEU A 118 9.13 4.05 -13.57
N THR A 119 10.43 4.31 -13.58
CA THR A 119 11.37 3.82 -14.59
C THR A 119 12.12 2.58 -14.13
N ASP A 120 12.58 2.55 -12.88
CA ASP A 120 13.63 1.60 -12.46
C ASP A 120 13.20 0.62 -11.36
N GLN A 121 11.97 0.74 -10.86
CA GLN A 121 11.48 -0.09 -9.75
C GLN A 121 10.26 -0.92 -10.18
N PRO A 122 10.33 -2.27 -10.19
CA PRO A 122 9.21 -3.13 -10.57
C PRO A 122 7.91 -2.85 -9.79
N ARG A 123 8.03 -2.49 -8.51
CA ARG A 123 6.88 -2.14 -7.66
C ARG A 123 6.24 -0.80 -8.06
N GLY A 124 7.03 0.18 -8.47
CA GLY A 124 6.52 1.46 -8.96
C GLY A 124 5.88 1.32 -10.34
N GLN A 125 6.47 0.54 -11.24
CA GLN A 125 5.88 0.17 -12.53
C GLN A 125 4.54 -0.56 -12.36
N GLN A 126 4.45 -1.53 -11.44
CA GLN A 126 3.18 -2.21 -11.12
C GLN A 126 2.13 -1.22 -10.63
N THR A 127 2.51 -0.29 -9.76
CA THR A 127 1.59 0.72 -9.21
C THR A 127 1.11 1.67 -10.29
N MET A 128 1.99 2.11 -11.19
CA MET A 128 1.62 2.93 -12.35
C MET A 128 0.66 2.19 -13.27
N LYS A 129 0.90 0.90 -13.53
CA LYS A 129 -0.01 0.06 -14.32
C LYS A 129 -1.40 -0.06 -13.68
N LEU A 130 -1.47 -0.24 -12.36
CA LEU A 130 -2.74 -0.23 -11.61
C LEU A 130 -3.48 1.10 -11.80
N PHE A 131 -2.76 2.21 -11.61
CA PHE A 131 -3.32 3.53 -11.74
C PHE A 131 -3.87 3.81 -13.15
N LEU A 132 -3.08 3.52 -14.19
CA LEU A 132 -3.51 3.69 -15.59
C LEU A 132 -4.72 2.83 -15.95
N ARG A 133 -4.83 1.61 -15.38
CA ARG A 133 -6.02 0.77 -15.56
C ARG A 133 -7.24 1.40 -14.89
N ASP A 134 -7.11 1.86 -13.65
CA ASP A 134 -8.23 2.49 -12.94
C ASP A 134 -8.70 3.78 -13.60
N MET A 135 -7.83 4.54 -14.26
CA MET A 135 -8.27 5.70 -15.06
C MET A 135 -9.26 5.33 -16.18
N VAL A 136 -9.21 4.09 -16.68
CA VAL A 136 -10.13 3.58 -17.70
C VAL A 136 -11.32 2.87 -17.06
N GLU A 137 -11.08 2.10 -16.00
CA GLU A 137 -12.08 1.23 -15.38
C GLU A 137 -12.90 1.93 -14.28
N SER A 138 -12.41 3.04 -13.72
CA SER A 138 -13.05 3.96 -12.76
C SER A 138 -13.66 3.27 -11.52
N HIS A 139 -12.87 2.48 -10.80
CA HIS A 139 -13.32 1.75 -9.61
C HIS A 139 -12.99 2.45 -8.29
N LEU A 140 -12.05 3.41 -8.31
CA LEU A 140 -11.68 4.15 -7.10
C LEU A 140 -12.72 5.19 -6.69
N PRO A 141 -12.83 5.48 -5.38
CA PRO A 141 -13.57 6.63 -4.89
C PRO A 141 -13.06 7.92 -5.53
N GLU A 142 -14.00 8.83 -5.83
CA GLU A 142 -13.68 10.13 -6.37
C GLU A 142 -12.71 10.89 -5.46
N GLY A 143 -11.73 11.57 -6.07
CA GLY A 143 -10.74 12.38 -5.35
C GLY A 143 -9.69 11.60 -4.56
N MET A 144 -9.76 10.25 -4.48
CA MET A 144 -8.82 9.46 -3.67
C MET A 144 -7.35 9.73 -4.04
N LEU A 145 -7.03 9.75 -5.34
CA LEU A 145 -5.69 10.09 -5.82
C LEU A 145 -5.26 11.50 -5.39
N LEU A 146 -6.16 12.46 -5.58
CA LEU A 146 -5.89 13.86 -5.30
C LEU A 146 -5.59 14.06 -3.81
N GLU A 147 -6.44 13.53 -2.95
CA GLU A 147 -6.35 13.73 -1.51
C GLU A 147 -5.26 12.89 -0.86
N MET A 148 -5.11 11.62 -1.27
CA MET A 148 -4.14 10.73 -0.63
C MET A 148 -2.71 10.91 -1.15
N MET A 149 -2.52 11.34 -2.41
CA MET A 149 -1.21 11.36 -3.04
C MET A 149 -0.77 12.73 -3.53
N ILE A 150 -1.61 13.43 -4.29
CA ILE A 150 -1.20 14.68 -4.94
C ILE A 150 -1.11 15.82 -3.94
N ARG A 151 -2.18 16.09 -3.17
CA ARG A 151 -2.25 17.23 -2.25
C ARG A 151 -1.15 17.23 -1.18
N PRO A 152 -0.88 16.13 -0.45
CA PRO A 152 0.16 16.15 0.59
C PRO A 152 1.56 16.33 0.00
N THR A 153 1.79 15.72 -1.15
CA THR A 153 3.09 15.82 -1.83
C THR A 153 3.33 17.22 -2.40
N LEU A 154 2.31 17.81 -3.02
CA LEU A 154 2.39 19.17 -3.55
C LEU A 154 2.61 20.20 -2.43
N ALA A 155 1.94 20.03 -1.29
CA ALA A 155 2.18 20.88 -0.11
C ALA A 155 3.65 20.82 0.34
N ALA A 156 4.21 19.61 0.51
CA ALA A 156 5.61 19.45 0.90
C ALA A 156 6.59 20.03 -0.15
N LEU A 157 6.26 19.92 -1.44
CA LEU A 157 7.07 20.52 -2.51
C LEU A 157 7.02 22.05 -2.45
N MET A 158 5.83 22.64 -2.25
CA MET A 158 5.69 24.10 -2.12
C MET A 158 6.46 24.64 -0.91
N ASP A 159 6.44 23.94 0.22
CA ASP A 159 7.23 24.30 1.40
C ASP A 159 8.74 24.31 1.10
N ALA A 160 9.23 23.27 0.40
CA ALA A 160 10.64 23.17 0.01
C ALA A 160 11.04 24.26 -1.02
N LEU A 161 10.18 24.53 -2.01
CA LEU A 161 10.40 25.60 -2.99
C LEU A 161 10.40 26.99 -2.34
N ALA A 162 9.51 27.23 -1.37
CA ALA A 162 9.43 28.50 -0.66
C ALA A 162 10.66 28.78 0.22
N LYS A 163 11.36 27.74 0.67
CA LYS A 163 12.62 27.89 1.41
C LYS A 163 13.83 28.14 0.49
N ALA A 164 13.82 27.54 -0.70
CA ALA A 164 14.93 27.61 -1.65
C ALA A 164 15.00 28.92 -2.46
N CYS A 165 13.90 29.68 -2.48
CA CYS A 165 13.74 30.96 -3.19
C CYS A 165 13.77 32.13 -2.20
#